data_AF-R7GVH7-F1
#
_entry.id   AF-R7GVH7-F1
#
_cell.length_a   1.000
_cell.length_b   1.000
_cell.length_c   1.000
_cell.angle_alpha   90.00
_cell.angle_beta   90.00
_cell.angle_gamma   90.00
#
_symmetry.space_group_name_H-M   'P 1'
#
loop_
_entity.id
_entity.type
_entity.pdbx_description
1 polymer ?
#
loop_
_entity_poly.entity_id
_entity_poly.type
_entity_poly.pdbx_seq_one_letter_code
_entity_poly.pdbx_strand_id
1 'polypeptide(L)'
;MFFQCYSLTSLDVSNFDTRNVTDMWGMFFNCNILTSLDLSNFDTQNVTDMRYMFTSCVNLATIYASDKFVTTACSEDGKMFSDCKKLVGAVPYDPNRIGKEMANYTTGYFTYKAASGIDAVSTTDNIAAEYYDVNGRRLNAPQKGINIVKRGNITTKVLVK
;
A
#
# COMPACT_ATOMS: atom_id res chain seq x y z
N MET A 1 9.29 -5.60 -13.97
CA MET A 1 8.24 -6.58 -14.31
C MET A 1 7.35 -6.09 -15.45
N PHE A 2 6.77 -4.89 -15.40
CA PHE A 2 5.97 -4.28 -16.49
C PHE A 2 6.78 -3.21 -17.25
N PHE A 3 8.04 -3.51 -17.54
CA PHE A 3 8.93 -2.56 -18.21
C PHE A 3 8.49 -2.35 -19.67
N GLN A 4 8.27 -1.10 -20.06
CA GLN A 4 7.87 -0.70 -21.42
C GLN A 4 6.57 -1.35 -21.93
N CYS A 5 5.61 -1.62 -21.04
CA CYS A 5 4.29 -2.11 -21.45
C CYS A 5 3.44 -0.95 -22.03
N TYR A 6 3.77 -0.52 -23.25
CA TYR A 6 3.16 0.65 -23.92
C TYR A 6 1.66 0.53 -24.17
N SER A 7 1.11 -0.68 -24.19
CA SER A 7 -0.32 -0.91 -24.44
C SER A 7 -1.11 -1.25 -23.17
N LEU A 8 -0.48 -1.16 -22.00
CA LEU A 8 -1.13 -1.51 -20.74
C LEU A 8 -2.10 -0.38 -20.33
N THR A 9 -3.39 -0.65 -20.47
CA THR A 9 -4.48 0.30 -20.16
C THR A 9 -5.02 0.13 -18.73
N SER A 10 -4.94 -1.09 -18.19
CA SER A 10 -5.30 -1.42 -16.82
C SER A 10 -4.36 -2.49 -16.29
N LEU A 11 -4.22 -2.52 -14.97
CA LEU A 11 -3.40 -3.50 -14.29
C LEU A 11 -3.98 -3.78 -12.91
N ASP A 12 -4.23 -5.05 -12.63
CA ASP A 12 -4.58 -5.53 -11.29
C ASP A 12 -3.36 -6.22 -10.67
N VAL A 13 -2.81 -5.60 -9.62
CA VAL A 13 -1.72 -6.15 -8.80
C VAL A 13 -2.14 -6.35 -7.35
N SER A 14 -3.44 -6.38 -7.08
CA SER A 14 -3.97 -6.47 -5.71
C SER A 14 -3.55 -7.74 -4.97
N ASN A 15 -3.24 -8.83 -5.69
CA ASN A 15 -2.85 -10.12 -5.12
C ASN A 15 -1.33 -10.33 -5.01
N PHE A 16 -0.52 -9.31 -5.29
CA PHE A 16 0.93 -9.45 -5.26
C PHE A 16 1.45 -9.42 -3.82
N ASP A 17 2.17 -10.48 -3.42
CA ASP A 17 2.93 -10.48 -2.17
C ASP A 17 4.32 -9.89 -2.41
N THR A 18 4.50 -8.62 -2.04
CA THR A 18 5.77 -7.91 -2.25
C THR A 18 6.66 -7.87 -1.01
N ARG A 19 6.27 -8.53 0.09
CA ARG A 19 6.95 -8.41 1.40
C ARG A 19 8.43 -8.75 1.37
N ASN A 20 8.85 -9.65 0.48
CA ASN A 20 10.23 -10.10 0.36
C ASN A 20 10.96 -9.51 -0.86
N VAL A 21 10.33 -8.59 -1.60
CA VAL A 21 10.95 -7.98 -2.77
C VAL A 21 11.99 -6.96 -2.31
N THR A 22 13.20 -7.05 -2.87
CA THR A 22 14.30 -6.11 -2.59
C THR A 22 14.59 -5.16 -3.76
N ASP A 23 14.14 -5.52 -4.97
CA ASP A 23 14.41 -4.80 -6.21
C ASP A 23 13.10 -4.55 -6.97
N MET A 24 12.75 -3.27 -7.13
CA MET A 24 11.64 -2.78 -7.94
C MET A 24 12.11 -1.86 -9.08
N TRP A 25 13.37 -1.99 -9.49
CA TRP A 25 13.97 -1.22 -10.58
C TRP A 25 13.09 -1.27 -11.82
N GLY A 26 12.74 -0.09 -12.33
CA GLY A 26 11.98 0.07 -13.58
C GLY A 26 10.66 -0.70 -13.62
N MET A 27 10.03 -1.03 -12.49
CA MET A 27 8.90 -1.96 -12.46
C MET A 27 7.76 -1.58 -13.40
N PHE A 28 7.46 -0.28 -13.53
CA PHE A 28 6.45 0.29 -14.42
C PHE A 28 7.05 1.26 -15.45
N PHE A 29 8.37 1.20 -15.67
CA PHE A 29 9.06 2.13 -16.57
C PHE A 29 8.37 2.25 -17.93
N ASN A 30 8.07 3.48 -18.34
CA ASN A 30 7.48 3.82 -19.62
C ASN A 30 6.15 3.09 -19.92
N CYS A 31 5.36 2.77 -18.89
CA CYS A 31 3.94 2.40 -19.01
C CYS A 31 3.09 3.64 -19.31
N ASN A 32 3.33 4.25 -20.47
CA ASN A 32 2.86 5.58 -20.79
C ASN A 32 1.35 5.71 -21.01
N ILE A 33 0.58 4.62 -21.14
CA ILE A 33 -0.88 4.66 -21.27
C ILE A 33 -1.62 4.58 -19.93
N LEU A 34 -1.00 3.95 -18.91
CA LEU A 34 -1.62 3.82 -17.59
C LEU A 34 -1.96 5.20 -17.02
N THR A 35 -3.19 5.37 -16.56
CA THR A 35 -3.68 6.61 -15.95
C THR A 35 -3.75 6.51 -14.42
N SER A 36 -3.93 5.31 -13.89
CA SER A 36 -3.88 5.04 -12.46
C SER A 36 -3.22 3.69 -12.15
N LEU A 37 -2.64 3.59 -10.96
CA LEU A 37 -2.08 2.37 -10.40
C LEU A 37 -2.52 2.21 -8.94
N ASP A 38 -2.97 1.02 -8.58
CA ASP A 38 -3.28 0.69 -7.19
C ASP A 38 -2.20 -0.19 -6.59
N LEU A 39 -1.36 0.42 -5.75
CA LEU A 39 -0.27 -0.22 -5.01
C LEU A 39 -0.59 -0.28 -3.52
N SER A 40 -1.85 -0.12 -3.11
CA SER A 40 -2.26 -0.10 -1.70
C SER A 40 -1.90 -1.38 -0.94
N ASN A 41 -1.76 -2.50 -1.65
CA ASN A 41 -1.35 -3.78 -1.07
C ASN A 41 0.17 -4.02 -1.08
N PHE A 42 0.96 -3.16 -1.70
CA PHE A 42 2.41 -3.32 -1.76
C PHE A 42 3.02 -3.03 -0.39
N ASP A 43 3.67 -4.04 0.18
CA ASP A 43 4.61 -3.91 1.29
C ASP A 43 6.01 -3.77 0.69
N THR A 44 6.59 -2.58 0.84
CA THR A 44 7.89 -2.24 0.25
C THR A 44 8.99 -2.07 1.31
N GLN A 45 8.79 -2.57 2.53
CA GLN A 45 9.70 -2.36 3.65
C GLN A 45 11.12 -2.89 3.41
N ASN A 46 11.27 -3.90 2.54
CA ASN A 46 12.54 -4.54 2.22
C ASN A 46 13.15 -4.07 0.89
N VAL A 47 12.49 -3.16 0.17
CA VAL A 47 12.95 -2.72 -1.16
C VAL A 47 14.11 -1.73 -1.01
N THR A 48 15.25 -2.08 -1.59
CA THR A 48 16.47 -1.27 -1.59
C THR A 48 16.67 -0.48 -2.88
N ASP A 49 16.11 -0.96 -4.00
CA ASP A 49 16.21 -0.32 -5.32
C ASP A 49 14.82 -0.04 -5.92
N MET A 50 14.55 1.23 -6.15
CA MET A 50 13.34 1.74 -6.82
C MET A 50 13.71 2.71 -7.97
N ARG A 51 14.95 2.66 -8.47
CA ARG A 51 15.36 3.51 -9.60
C ARG A 51 14.43 3.29 -10.78
N TYR A 52 14.08 4.38 -11.43
CA TYR A 52 13.24 4.39 -12.62
C TYR A 52 11.85 3.75 -12.50
N MET A 53 11.36 3.45 -11.29
CA MET A 53 10.15 2.63 -11.09
C MET A 53 8.94 3.11 -11.89
N PHE A 54 8.74 4.43 -11.99
CA PHE A 54 7.65 5.06 -12.74
C PHE A 54 8.12 5.97 -13.88
N THR A 55 9.42 6.03 -14.19
CA THR A 55 9.94 6.98 -15.19
C THR A 55 9.19 6.88 -16.52
N SER A 56 8.89 8.03 -17.12
CA SER A 56 8.18 8.13 -18.40
C SER A 56 6.75 7.56 -18.40
N CYS A 57 6.13 7.35 -17.24
CA CYS A 57 4.69 7.12 -17.13
C CYS A 57 3.92 8.45 -17.33
N VAL A 58 4.02 9.03 -18.53
CA VAL A 58 3.59 10.41 -18.80
C VAL A 58 2.07 10.64 -18.65
N ASN A 59 1.24 9.59 -18.71
CA ASN A 59 -0.20 9.70 -18.48
C ASN A 59 -0.64 9.27 -17.07
N LEU A 60 0.26 8.75 -16.25
CA LEU A 60 -0.07 8.29 -14.90
C LEU A 60 -0.40 9.50 -14.04
N ALA A 61 -1.66 9.59 -13.62
CA ALA A 61 -2.21 10.69 -12.88
C ALA A 61 -2.34 10.38 -11.38
N THR A 62 -2.60 9.12 -11.03
CA THR A 62 -2.84 8.71 -9.65
C THR A 62 -2.13 7.40 -9.32
N ILE A 63 -1.43 7.38 -8.20
CA ILE A 63 -0.89 6.17 -7.59
C ILE A 63 -1.54 6.04 -6.21
N TYR A 64 -2.26 4.95 -5.98
CA TYR A 64 -2.83 4.65 -4.67
C TYR A 64 -1.85 3.86 -3.82
N ALA A 65 -1.73 4.24 -2.55
CA ALA A 65 -0.87 3.56 -1.58
C ALA A 65 -1.49 3.58 -0.18
N SER A 66 -1.06 2.63 0.66
CA SER A 66 -1.39 2.57 2.08
C SER A 66 -0.12 2.81 2.92
N ASP A 67 -0.25 2.72 4.24
CA ASP A 67 0.89 2.77 5.18
C ASP A 67 1.96 1.70 4.94
N LYS A 68 1.66 0.65 4.15
CA LYS A 68 2.62 -0.41 3.80
C LYS A 68 3.64 0.00 2.74
N PHE A 69 3.32 1.03 1.95
CA PHE A 69 4.25 1.54 0.95
C PHE A 69 5.22 2.51 1.64
N VAL A 70 6.39 1.99 2.01
CA VAL A 70 7.47 2.73 2.67
C VAL A 70 8.76 2.68 1.84
N THR A 71 9.56 3.74 1.91
CA THR A 71 10.82 3.88 1.17
C THR A 71 12.04 4.01 2.09
N THR A 72 11.87 3.64 3.35
CA THR A 72 12.87 3.77 4.41
C THR A 72 14.12 2.93 4.14
N ALA A 73 13.97 1.71 3.62
CA ALA A 73 15.09 0.85 3.24
C ALA A 73 15.71 1.18 1.87
N CYS A 74 15.02 1.95 1.03
CA CYS A 74 15.45 2.26 -0.33
C CYS A 74 16.70 3.16 -0.31
N SER A 75 17.80 2.71 -0.90
CA SER A 75 19.04 3.52 -1.06
C SER A 75 19.27 3.97 -2.49
N GLU A 76 18.60 3.35 -3.46
CA GLU A 76 18.76 3.61 -4.89
C GLU A 76 17.40 4.01 -5.48
N ASP A 77 17.17 5.29 -5.73
CA ASP A 77 15.88 5.83 -6.16
C ASP A 77 15.96 6.81 -7.36
N GLY A 78 17.15 6.90 -7.96
CA GLY A 78 17.45 7.75 -9.10
C GLY A 78 16.34 7.76 -10.16
N LYS A 79 15.82 8.96 -10.42
CA LYS A 79 14.82 9.27 -11.46
C LYS A 79 13.47 8.55 -11.31
N MET A 80 13.12 8.04 -10.12
CA MET A 80 11.89 7.26 -9.87
C MET A 80 10.64 7.83 -10.57
N PHE A 81 10.43 9.15 -10.49
CA PHE A 81 9.26 9.85 -11.06
C PHE A 81 9.56 10.72 -12.28
N SER A 82 10.74 10.60 -12.90
CA SER A 82 11.11 11.45 -14.04
C SER A 82 10.08 11.37 -15.17
N ASP A 83 9.64 12.52 -15.67
CA ASP A 83 8.62 12.67 -16.72
C ASP A 83 7.20 12.20 -16.37
N CYS A 84 6.89 11.95 -15.09
CA CYS A 84 5.51 11.65 -14.63
C CYS A 84 4.63 12.91 -14.53
N LYS A 85 4.55 13.68 -15.62
CA LYS A 85 4.03 15.06 -15.67
C LYS A 85 2.56 15.22 -15.26
N LYS A 86 1.78 14.14 -15.28
CA LYS A 86 0.37 14.14 -14.88
C LYS A 86 0.13 13.72 -13.44
N LEU A 87 1.15 13.28 -12.69
CA LEU A 87 0.97 12.85 -11.32
C LEU A 87 0.47 14.00 -10.45
N VAL A 88 -0.61 13.72 -9.72
CA VAL A 88 -1.15 14.59 -8.69
C VAL A 88 -1.53 13.73 -7.49
N GLY A 89 -0.80 13.92 -6.39
CA GLY A 89 -1.12 13.33 -5.08
C GLY A 89 -1.48 14.42 -4.09
N ALA A 90 -0.84 14.38 -2.92
CA ALA A 90 -0.89 15.50 -1.97
C ALA A 90 -0.32 16.80 -2.57
N VAL A 91 0.63 16.66 -3.51
CA VAL A 91 1.17 17.78 -4.30
C VAL A 91 1.18 17.43 -5.80
N PRO A 92 1.14 18.42 -6.71
CA PRO A 92 1.35 18.18 -8.14
C PRO A 92 2.80 17.78 -8.43
N TYR A 93 3.01 17.10 -9.56
CA TYR A 93 4.35 16.77 -10.06
C TYR A 93 5.28 18.00 -10.12
N ASP A 94 6.53 17.80 -9.72
CA ASP A 94 7.61 18.79 -9.77
C ASP A 94 8.85 18.13 -10.38
N PRO A 95 9.36 18.61 -11.54
CA PRO A 95 10.53 18.02 -12.19
C PRO A 95 11.81 18.07 -11.35
N ASN A 96 11.86 18.86 -10.28
CA ASN A 96 13.00 18.93 -9.37
C ASN A 96 12.88 17.96 -8.18
N ARG A 97 11.73 17.28 -7.99
CA ARG A 97 11.47 16.37 -6.88
C ARG A 97 11.10 14.98 -7.41
N ILE A 98 12.06 14.28 -8.00
CA ILE A 98 11.80 13.03 -8.73
C ILE A 98 12.21 11.75 -7.98
N GLY A 99 12.67 11.88 -6.74
CA GLY A 99 13.15 10.78 -5.89
C GLY A 99 12.06 10.15 -5.01
N LYS A 100 12.48 9.21 -4.17
CA LYS A 100 11.63 8.44 -3.26
C LYS A 100 10.92 9.28 -2.21
N GLU A 101 11.40 10.50 -1.94
CA GLU A 101 10.77 11.43 -1.01
C GLU A 101 9.34 11.77 -1.45
N MET A 102 9.04 11.64 -2.75
CA MET A 102 7.70 11.84 -3.30
C MET A 102 6.84 10.58 -3.35
N ALA A 103 7.38 9.41 -3.03
CA ALA A 103 6.66 8.15 -2.99
C ALA A 103 5.86 7.97 -1.68
N ASN A 104 4.97 8.94 -1.39
CA ASN A 104 4.09 8.92 -0.21
C ASN A 104 2.82 9.74 -0.48
N TYR A 105 1.78 9.54 0.33
CA TYR A 105 0.47 10.18 0.13
C TYR A 105 0.20 11.41 1.01
N THR A 106 1.11 11.78 1.92
CA THR A 106 0.90 12.93 2.83
C THR A 106 1.52 14.21 2.29
N THR A 107 2.65 14.09 1.61
CA THR A 107 3.46 15.20 1.08
C THR A 107 3.98 14.94 -0.34
N GLY A 108 3.72 13.73 -0.86
CA GLY A 108 4.21 13.23 -2.13
C GLY A 108 3.16 13.14 -3.24
N TYR A 109 3.45 12.30 -4.22
CA TYR A 109 2.65 12.11 -5.44
C TYR A 109 1.58 11.03 -5.32
N PHE A 110 1.46 10.35 -4.16
CA PHE A 110 0.48 9.29 -3.99
C PHE A 110 -0.83 9.82 -3.39
N THR A 111 -1.87 9.01 -3.50
CA THR A 111 -3.16 9.20 -2.86
C THR A 111 -3.42 8.04 -1.90
N TYR A 112 -3.92 8.34 -0.70
CA TYR A 112 -4.21 7.29 0.27
C TYR A 112 -5.34 6.36 -0.21
N LYS A 113 -5.12 5.06 -0.06
CA LYS A 113 -6.13 4.02 -0.15
C LYS A 113 -5.77 2.91 0.82
N ALA A 114 -6.71 2.50 1.67
CA ALA A 114 -6.53 1.34 2.53
C ALA A 114 -6.24 0.09 1.69
N ALA A 115 -5.33 -0.77 2.17
CA ALA A 115 -5.06 -2.07 1.56
C ALA A 115 -6.37 -2.84 1.39
N SER A 116 -6.67 -3.25 0.16
CA SER A 116 -7.89 -3.98 -0.21
C SER A 116 -7.75 -5.48 -0.02
N GLY A 117 -6.52 -5.99 0.06
CA GLY A 117 -6.24 -7.35 0.45
C GLY A 117 -6.51 -7.50 1.94
N ILE A 118 -7.38 -8.44 2.31
CA ILE A 118 -7.38 -9.04 3.65
C ILE A 118 -5.91 -9.35 3.92
N ASP A 119 -5.29 -8.66 4.87
CA ASP A 119 -3.95 -8.98 5.33
C ASP A 119 -3.90 -10.50 5.40
N ALA A 120 -3.09 -11.14 4.55
CA ALA A 120 -2.83 -12.57 4.67
C ALA A 120 -2.52 -12.77 6.15
N VAL A 121 -3.46 -13.41 6.86
CA VAL A 121 -3.69 -13.24 8.30
C VAL A 121 -2.35 -13.00 8.98
N SER A 122 -2.06 -11.76 9.36
CA SER A 122 -0.86 -11.51 10.17
C SER A 122 -1.20 -12.12 11.53
N THR A 123 -0.83 -13.38 11.71
CA THR A 123 -1.03 -14.14 12.95
C THR A 123 -0.05 -13.70 14.04
N THR A 124 0.50 -12.48 13.96
CA THR A 124 1.39 -11.96 15.01
C THR A 124 0.65 -11.49 16.26
N ASP A 125 -0.69 -11.42 16.23
CA ASP A 125 -1.47 -11.33 17.46
C ASP A 125 -2.05 -12.70 17.84
N ASN A 126 -1.18 -13.61 18.29
CA ASN A 126 -1.60 -14.67 19.24
C ASN A 126 -1.89 -14.04 20.62
N ILE A 127 -2.57 -12.89 20.63
CA ILE A 127 -3.07 -12.25 21.82
C ILE A 127 -4.38 -12.95 22.13
N ALA A 128 -4.46 -13.56 23.31
CA ALA A 128 -5.67 -14.22 23.77
C ALA A 128 -6.86 -13.28 23.60
N ALA A 129 -7.91 -13.77 22.93
CA ALA A 129 -9.11 -12.98 22.72
C ALA A 129 -9.75 -12.63 24.06
N GLU A 130 -10.00 -11.34 24.28
CA GLU A 130 -10.75 -10.86 25.44
C GLU A 130 -12.20 -10.63 25.03
N TYR A 131 -13.13 -11.16 25.82
CA TYR A 131 -14.56 -11.06 25.56
C TYR A 131 -15.19 -10.08 26.53
N TYR A 132 -16.11 -9.27 26.04
CA TYR A 132 -16.88 -8.33 26.84
C TYR A 132 -18.36 -8.38 26.46
N ASP A 133 -19.24 -8.07 27.42
CA ASP A 133 -20.64 -7.82 27.11
C ASP A 133 -20.82 -6.46 26.40
N VAL A 134 -22.05 -6.18 25.95
CA VAL A 134 -22.38 -4.92 25.27
C VAL A 134 -22.25 -3.68 26.15
N ASN A 135 -22.14 -3.86 27.48
CA ASN A 135 -21.93 -2.80 28.46
C ASN A 135 -20.44 -2.62 28.79
N GLY A 136 -19.54 -3.37 28.13
CA GLY A 136 -18.10 -3.30 28.34
C GLY A 136 -17.56 -4.10 29.54
N ARG A 137 -18.36 -5.00 30.13
CA ARG A 137 -17.88 -5.87 31.23
C ARG A 137 -17.13 -7.07 30.68
N ARG A 138 -15.96 -7.37 31.24
CA ARG A 138 -15.11 -8.51 30.83
C ARG A 138 -15.79 -9.85 31.16
N LEU A 139 -15.74 -10.77 30.22
CA LEU A 139 -16.30 -12.12 30.29
C LEU A 139 -15.16 -13.16 30.28
N ASN A 140 -15.35 -14.27 31.00
CA ASN A 140 -14.36 -15.36 31.04
C ASN A 140 -14.40 -16.23 29.78
N ALA A 141 -15.52 -16.20 29.05
CA ALA A 141 -15.76 -16.89 27.79
C ALA A 141 -16.88 -16.16 27.02
N PRO A 142 -17.01 -16.38 25.69
CA PRO A 142 -18.13 -15.84 24.93
C PRO A 142 -19.47 -16.33 25.48
N GLN A 143 -20.47 -15.45 25.50
CA GLN A 143 -21.85 -15.78 25.90
C GLN A 143 -22.77 -15.80 24.68
N LYS A 144 -23.90 -16.50 24.75
CA LYS A 144 -24.92 -16.44 23.69
C LYS A 144 -25.40 -14.99 23.52
N GLY A 145 -25.45 -14.51 22.28
CA GLY A 145 -25.76 -13.13 21.94
C GLY A 145 -24.54 -12.33 21.46
N ILE A 146 -24.65 -11.00 21.51
CA ILE A 146 -23.60 -10.09 21.04
C ILE A 146 -22.49 -10.00 22.09
N ASN A 147 -21.27 -10.32 21.67
CA ASN A 147 -20.05 -10.13 22.43
C ASN A 147 -19.19 -9.09 21.75
N ILE A 148 -18.51 -8.25 22.53
CA ILE A 148 -17.42 -7.42 22.04
C ILE A 148 -16.13 -8.23 22.22
N VAL A 149 -15.39 -8.43 21.14
CA VAL A 149 -14.15 -9.20 21.12
C VAL A 149 -13.00 -8.25 20.85
N LYS A 150 -12.03 -8.22 21.77
CA LYS A 150 -10.80 -7.47 21.63
C LYS A 150 -9.62 -8.42 21.36
N ARG A 151 -8.82 -8.12 20.35
CA ARG A 151 -7.55 -8.78 20.04
C ARG A 151 -6.52 -7.70 19.73
N GLY A 152 -5.56 -7.50 20.62
CA GLY A 152 -4.63 -6.37 20.52
C GLY A 152 -5.37 -5.03 20.46
N ASN A 153 -5.13 -4.27 19.39
CA ASN A 153 -5.76 -2.97 19.13
C ASN A 153 -7.10 -3.08 18.36
N ILE A 154 -7.51 -4.28 17.97
CA ILE A 154 -8.72 -4.52 17.18
C ILE A 154 -9.89 -4.81 18.13
N THR A 155 -11.02 -4.14 17.90
CA THR A 155 -12.30 -4.40 18.59
C THR A 155 -13.37 -4.76 17.56
N THR A 156 -14.01 -5.91 17.73
CA THR A 156 -15.06 -6.43 16.83
C THR A 156 -16.30 -6.84 17.63
N LYS A 157 -17.47 -6.82 16.98
CA LYS A 157 -18.72 -7.36 17.55
C LYS A 157 -18.98 -8.74 16.93
N VAL A 158 -19.16 -9.75 17.77
CA VAL A 158 -19.42 -11.13 17.35
C VAL A 158 -20.75 -11.60 17.93
N LEU A 159 -21.62 -12.15 17.07
CA LEU A 159 -22.85 -12.79 17.48
C LEU A 159 -22.63 -14.29 17.67
N VAL A 160 -22.73 -14.76 18.91
CA VAL A 160 -22.69 -16.19 19.25
C VAL A 160 -24.13 -16.71 19.28
N LYS A 161 -24.43 -17.68 18.42
CA LYS A 161 -25.78 -18.28 18.31
C LYS A 161 -26.04 -19.32 19.40
#